data_AF-A0AAN7VZE6-F1
#
_entry.id   AF-A0AAN7VZE6-F1
#
_cell.length_a   1.000
_cell.length_b   1.000
_cell.length_c   1.000
_cell.angle_alpha   90.00
_cell.angle_beta   90.00
_cell.angle_gamma   90.00
#
_symmetry.space_group_name_H-M   'P 1'
#
loop_
_entity.id
_entity.type
_entity.pdbx_description
1 polymer ?
#
loop_
_entity_poly.entity_id
_entity_poly.type
_entity_poly.pdbx_seq_one_letter_code
_entity_poly.pdbx_strand_id
1 'polypeptide(L)'
;MAPSMQAGRSTAITVAATAASIASIAGLLYHLEIPSLLQQRVKARRVGPRCYSSKTKPSLPELRILTQQQTLHETYPLASTIEKNIPIYDCAAFDLTDTERLQDELYHNLVSGPGVYVLKNFFADTSVIDSTNLAYEDIISRELQASGAKGDHFGTGNSRIWNAFSKHALQEPESYVRYFSNPWFKVVCDSYLGPGYQITTQVNIVRPGGKAQMPHRDYHLGFQTDEDVVAWPKAVHHMSGLLTLQGAVAHTDMPLESGPTRLLPYSQTFGEGFRSYRRPEFIEYFESNYVSVALQKGDAVFFSPSLFHAAGENVTADFDRSANLIQVSSAFGKTMETIDTLPLIEKTYDLLAEKHRVEGLSMEVDAFIRAVAEGYPFPTNLDCRPPAPGGMAPESQQQILRRGLIEGWDQETMMGELNETREASTAIGKIGVQTTVFGT
;
A
#
# COMPACT_ATOMS: atom_id res chain seq x y z
N MET A 1 76.64 9.37 37.73
CA MET A 1 77.02 9.98 36.44
C MET A 1 75.87 9.77 35.47
N ALA A 2 75.24 10.86 35.00
CA ALA A 2 74.54 10.89 33.71
C ALA A 2 75.60 10.97 32.59
N PRO A 3 75.29 10.77 31.28
CA PRO A 3 74.31 11.57 30.50
C PRO A 3 73.38 10.71 29.57
N SER A 4 72.14 11.15 29.28
CA SER A 4 71.63 11.81 28.03
C SER A 4 71.74 10.93 26.76
N MET A 5 70.85 10.88 25.77
CA MET A 5 69.69 11.66 25.33
C MET A 5 69.06 10.88 24.15
N GLN A 6 67.74 10.77 24.02
CA GLN A 6 66.97 11.17 22.81
C GLN A 6 65.51 10.71 22.87
N ALA A 7 64.65 11.72 22.74
CA ALA A 7 63.22 11.61 22.55
C ALA A 7 62.88 11.59 21.05
N GLY A 8 61.72 11.00 20.73
CA GLY A 8 60.91 11.43 19.59
C GLY A 8 60.91 10.49 18.39
N ARG A 9 59.86 9.68 18.26
CA ARG A 9 59.17 9.32 17.00
C ARG A 9 58.06 8.30 17.28
N SER A 10 56.83 8.77 17.46
CA SER A 10 55.63 7.93 17.31
C SER A 10 54.38 8.74 16.96
N THR A 11 54.37 10.05 17.21
CA THR A 11 53.25 10.95 16.86
C THR A 11 53.18 11.38 15.39
N ALA A 12 54.13 11.00 14.53
CA ALA A 12 54.15 11.43 13.12
C ALA A 12 53.34 10.51 12.18
N ILE A 13 53.11 9.24 12.54
CA ILE A 13 52.45 8.27 11.67
C ILE A 13 50.91 8.37 11.76
N THR A 14 50.38 8.76 12.92
CA THR A 14 48.93 8.93 13.12
C THR A 14 48.38 10.22 12.50
N VAL A 15 49.22 11.26 12.37
CA VAL A 15 48.83 12.55 11.74
C VAL A 15 48.85 12.46 10.20
N ALA A 16 49.75 11.66 9.62
CA ALA A 16 49.80 11.46 8.17
C ALA A 16 48.61 10.62 7.65
N ALA A 17 48.18 9.60 8.43
CA ALA A 17 47.00 8.79 8.08
C ALA A 17 45.68 9.58 8.14
N THR A 18 45.56 10.53 9.08
CA THR A 18 44.39 11.41 9.18
C THR A 18 44.37 12.51 8.11
N ALA A 19 45.53 13.06 7.74
CA ALA A 19 45.62 14.05 6.66
C ALA A 19 45.28 13.45 5.28
N ALA A 20 45.69 12.21 5.00
CA ALA A 20 45.37 11.53 3.74
C ALA A 20 43.87 11.18 3.61
N SER A 21 43.20 10.78 4.70
CA SER A 21 41.75 10.53 4.71
C SER A 21 40.92 11.82 4.62
N ILE A 22 41.38 12.92 5.21
CA ILE A 22 40.71 14.23 5.06
C ILE A 22 40.90 14.77 3.63
N ALA A 23 42.08 14.59 3.03
CA ALA A 23 42.34 14.98 1.65
C ALA A 23 41.55 14.14 0.63
N SER A 24 41.29 12.84 0.89
CA SER A 24 40.46 12.01 0.01
C SER A 24 38.99 12.38 0.10
N ILE A 25 38.49 12.74 1.29
CA ILE A 25 37.12 13.24 1.48
C ILE A 25 36.94 14.63 0.86
N ALA A 26 37.93 15.53 1.04
CA ALA A 26 37.92 16.85 0.41
C ALA A 26 38.04 16.77 -1.12
N GLY A 27 38.83 15.83 -1.64
CA GLY A 27 38.91 15.53 -3.08
C GLY A 27 37.61 14.96 -3.64
N LEU A 28 36.91 14.10 -2.88
CA LEU A 28 35.57 13.62 -3.22
C LEU A 28 34.55 14.76 -3.23
N LEU A 29 34.61 15.67 -2.25
CA LEU A 29 33.77 16.87 -2.15
C LEU A 29 34.11 17.97 -3.19
N TYR A 30 35.28 17.90 -3.84
CA TYR A 30 35.65 18.80 -4.93
C TYR A 30 35.25 18.21 -6.30
N HIS A 31 35.22 16.88 -6.44
CA HIS A 31 34.74 16.20 -7.65
C HIS A 31 33.21 15.98 -7.68
N LEU A 32 32.59 15.85 -6.51
CA LEU A 32 31.16 16.01 -6.34
C LEU A 32 30.93 17.51 -6.15
N GLU A 33 30.32 18.20 -7.11
CA GLU A 33 29.92 19.61 -6.95
C GLU A 33 28.87 19.77 -5.82
N ILE A 34 29.22 19.48 -4.56
CA ILE A 34 28.34 19.61 -3.41
C ILE A 34 28.41 21.08 -3.00
N PRO A 35 27.40 21.90 -3.35
CA PRO A 35 27.44 23.31 -3.02
C PRO A 35 27.34 23.43 -1.50
N SER A 36 28.06 24.39 -0.91
CA SER A 36 27.91 24.69 0.51
C SER A 36 26.43 24.93 0.87
N LEU A 37 26.01 24.68 2.12
CA LEU A 37 24.64 24.99 2.58
C LEU A 37 24.21 26.44 2.23
N LEU A 38 25.16 27.37 2.16
CA LEU A 38 24.97 28.74 1.69
C LEU A 38 24.74 28.83 0.17
N GLN A 39 25.49 28.09 -0.66
CA GLN A 39 25.25 28.00 -2.10
C GLN A 39 23.95 27.26 -2.44
N GLN A 40 23.55 26.25 -1.66
CA GLN A 40 22.23 25.62 -1.77
C GLN A 40 21.11 26.62 -1.43
N ARG A 41 21.28 27.43 -0.38
CA ARG A 41 20.35 28.54 -0.05
C ARG A 41 20.32 29.67 -1.08
N VAL A 42 21.41 29.90 -1.84
CA VAL A 42 21.44 30.88 -2.94
C VAL A 42 20.84 30.31 -4.23
N LYS A 43 21.06 29.03 -4.56
CA LYS A 43 20.32 28.32 -5.63
C LYS A 43 18.81 28.27 -5.33
N ALA A 44 18.42 28.23 -4.06
CA ALA A 44 17.03 28.28 -3.61
C ALA A 44 16.31 29.62 -3.88
N ARG A 45 16.98 30.65 -4.42
CA ARG A 45 16.32 31.92 -4.83
C ARG A 45 15.75 31.89 -6.24
N ARG A 46 16.10 30.91 -7.08
CA ARG A 46 15.50 30.75 -8.41
C ARG A 46 14.37 29.74 -8.34
N VAL A 47 13.18 30.15 -8.77
CA VAL A 47 12.02 29.26 -8.88
C VAL A 47 12.32 28.20 -9.94
N GLY A 48 12.41 26.94 -9.51
CA GLY A 48 12.59 25.78 -10.39
C GLY A 48 11.28 25.31 -11.04
N PRO A 49 11.34 24.44 -12.07
CA PRO A 49 10.14 23.92 -12.70
C PRO A 49 9.38 23.00 -11.73
N ARG A 50 8.07 23.26 -11.61
CA ARG A 50 7.14 22.45 -10.78
C ARG A 50 6.87 21.06 -11.36
N CYS A 51 7.02 20.86 -12.66
CA CYS A 51 6.80 19.59 -13.37
C CYS A 51 8.12 19.01 -13.89
N TYR A 52 8.13 17.72 -14.22
CA TYR A 52 9.21 17.11 -14.99
C TYR A 52 9.15 17.55 -16.45
N SER A 53 10.29 17.60 -17.13
CA SER A 53 10.36 18.06 -18.52
C SER A 53 10.10 16.91 -19.48
N SER A 54 9.13 17.06 -20.38
CA SER A 54 8.91 16.11 -21.49
C SER A 54 10.15 15.95 -22.39
N LYS A 55 11.00 16.99 -22.47
CA LYS A 55 12.19 17.00 -23.34
C LYS A 55 13.43 16.38 -22.70
N THR A 56 13.47 16.30 -21.37
CA THR A 56 14.62 15.76 -20.64
C THR A 56 14.35 14.30 -20.32
N LYS A 57 15.33 13.43 -20.62
CA LYS A 57 15.24 12.01 -20.29
C LYS A 57 15.38 11.82 -18.77
N PRO A 58 14.60 10.92 -18.16
CA PRO A 58 14.78 10.55 -16.76
C PRO A 58 16.18 10.01 -16.46
N SER A 59 16.69 10.30 -15.27
CA SER A 59 18.05 9.92 -14.87
C SER A 59 18.15 8.46 -14.42
N LEU A 60 18.55 7.56 -15.33
CA LEU A 60 18.88 6.18 -14.95
C LEU A 60 20.04 6.09 -13.92
N PRO A 61 21.11 6.90 -14.01
CA PRO A 61 22.15 6.92 -12.97
C PRO A 61 21.62 7.26 -11.57
N GLU A 62 20.63 8.13 -11.46
CA GLU A 62 19.99 8.45 -10.17
C GLU A 62 19.23 7.25 -9.63
N LEU A 63 18.43 6.57 -10.46
CA LEU A 63 17.76 5.33 -10.05
C LEU A 63 18.77 4.26 -9.57
N ARG A 64 19.90 4.11 -10.27
CA ARG A 64 20.97 3.18 -9.88
C ARG A 64 21.53 3.49 -8.50
N ILE A 65 21.84 4.75 -8.22
CA ILE A 65 22.34 5.18 -6.90
C ILE A 65 21.33 4.84 -5.81
N LEU A 66 20.04 5.10 -6.04
CA LEU A 66 18.98 4.83 -5.08
C LEU A 66 18.82 3.32 -4.80
N THR A 67 18.84 2.50 -5.85
CA THR A 67 18.57 1.05 -5.77
C THR A 67 19.78 0.21 -5.37
N GLN A 68 20.98 0.82 -5.30
CA GLN A 68 22.20 0.20 -4.77
C GLN A 68 22.33 0.31 -3.24
N GLN A 69 21.37 0.93 -2.57
CA GLN A 69 21.35 0.99 -1.11
C GLN A 69 21.20 -0.40 -0.48
N GLN A 70 21.73 -0.53 0.74
CA GLN A 70 21.62 -1.74 1.54
C GLN A 70 20.67 -1.50 2.72
N THR A 71 19.71 -2.40 2.89
CA THR A 71 18.82 -2.43 4.04
C THR A 71 19.52 -3.14 5.20
N LEU A 72 19.55 -2.48 6.35
CA LEU A 72 20.32 -2.89 7.52
C LEU A 72 19.40 -3.25 8.69
N HIS A 73 19.77 -4.28 9.45
CA HIS A 73 19.01 -4.71 10.63
C HIS A 73 18.99 -3.62 11.71
N GLU A 74 20.01 -2.77 11.78
CA GLU A 74 20.05 -1.62 12.69
C GLU A 74 18.97 -0.58 12.39
N THR A 75 18.47 -0.54 11.15
CA THR A 75 17.34 0.34 10.76
C THR A 75 15.99 -0.32 10.99
N TYR A 76 15.91 -1.64 10.88
CA TYR A 76 14.69 -2.43 11.06
C TYR A 76 14.89 -3.54 12.12
N PRO A 77 15.16 -3.18 13.38
CA PRO A 77 15.47 -4.17 14.42
C PRO A 77 14.30 -5.08 14.80
N LEU A 78 13.07 -4.75 14.41
CA LEU A 78 11.91 -5.63 14.61
C LEU A 78 11.75 -6.68 13.50
N ALA A 79 12.45 -6.53 12.37
CA ALA A 79 12.44 -7.54 11.31
C ALA A 79 13.19 -8.79 11.80
N SER A 80 12.60 -9.97 11.60
CA SER A 80 13.24 -11.24 11.96
C SER A 80 14.43 -11.54 11.05
N THR A 81 14.32 -11.20 9.76
CA THR A 81 15.40 -11.27 8.78
C THR A 81 15.27 -10.15 7.74
N ILE A 82 16.34 -9.91 7.00
CA ILE A 82 16.32 -9.08 5.79
C ILE A 82 16.82 -9.94 4.64
N GLU A 83 15.98 -10.17 3.65
CA GLU A 83 16.33 -10.96 2.45
C GLU A 83 16.31 -10.05 1.22
N LYS A 84 17.46 -9.94 0.53
CA LYS A 84 17.57 -9.16 -0.71
C LYS A 84 17.01 -7.72 -0.58
N ASN A 85 17.37 -7.03 0.51
CA ASN A 85 16.85 -5.70 0.89
C ASN A 85 15.35 -5.64 1.26
N ILE A 86 14.70 -6.77 1.53
CA ILE A 86 13.31 -6.84 1.97
C ILE A 86 13.30 -7.26 3.45
N PRO A 87 12.93 -6.35 4.38
CA PRO A 87 12.63 -6.72 5.76
C PRO A 87 11.47 -7.70 5.83
N ILE A 88 11.65 -8.77 6.58
CA ILE A 88 10.66 -9.80 6.85
C ILE A 88 10.34 -9.73 8.34
N TYR A 89 9.07 -9.56 8.67
CA TYR A 89 8.57 -9.58 10.04
C TYR A 89 7.72 -10.83 10.23
N ASP A 90 7.84 -11.49 11.38
CA ASP A 90 6.97 -12.61 11.74
C ASP A 90 5.82 -12.11 12.60
N CYS A 91 4.60 -12.11 12.07
CA CYS A 91 3.41 -11.68 12.79
C CYS A 91 3.22 -12.44 14.11
N ALA A 92 3.62 -13.70 14.20
CA ALA A 92 3.47 -14.49 15.42
C ALA A 92 4.37 -14.00 16.58
N ALA A 93 5.36 -13.15 16.30
CA ALA A 93 6.30 -12.64 17.29
C ALA A 93 5.83 -11.35 17.99
N PHE A 94 4.71 -10.76 17.57
CA PHE A 94 4.24 -9.46 18.07
C PHE A 94 3.01 -9.59 18.97
N ASP A 95 3.03 -8.83 20.06
CA ASP A 95 1.85 -8.52 20.85
C ASP A 95 1.16 -7.31 20.23
N LEU A 96 -0.11 -7.47 19.87
CA LEU A 96 -0.86 -6.44 19.16
C LEU A 96 -1.48 -5.39 20.10
N THR A 97 -1.20 -5.46 21.40
CA THR A 97 -1.59 -4.40 22.37
C THR A 97 -0.74 -3.13 22.24
N ASP A 98 0.51 -3.24 21.74
CA ASP A 98 1.38 -2.10 21.42
C ASP A 98 2.02 -2.32 20.05
N THR A 99 1.52 -1.59 19.05
CA THR A 99 1.97 -1.70 17.66
C THR A 99 2.74 -0.47 17.18
N GLU A 100 2.92 0.57 18.01
CA GLU A 100 3.45 1.87 17.55
C GLU A 100 4.84 1.73 16.94
N ARG A 101 5.76 1.02 17.63
CA ARG A 101 7.12 0.81 17.14
C ARG A 101 7.18 0.00 15.84
N LEU A 102 6.28 -0.97 15.69
CA LEU A 102 6.18 -1.74 14.44
C LEU A 102 5.66 -0.84 13.33
N GLN A 103 4.60 -0.08 13.59
CA GLN A 103 4.03 0.85 12.62
C GLN A 103 5.05 1.92 12.17
N ASP A 104 5.91 2.40 13.07
CA ASP A 104 7.02 3.31 12.72
C ASP A 104 7.99 2.66 11.71
N GLU A 105 8.39 1.40 11.93
CA GLU A 105 9.26 0.68 11.00
C GLU A 105 8.58 0.40 9.65
N LEU A 106 7.31 -0.02 9.66
CA LEU A 106 6.52 -0.25 8.44
C LEU A 106 6.33 1.05 7.64
N TYR A 107 6.03 2.17 8.32
CA TYR A 107 5.92 3.49 7.71
C TYR A 107 7.24 3.94 7.10
N HIS A 108 8.33 3.88 7.88
CA HIS A 108 9.66 4.27 7.42
C HIS A 108 10.07 3.42 6.20
N ASN A 109 9.82 2.11 6.23
CA ASN A 109 10.11 1.20 5.12
C ASN A 109 9.47 1.70 3.82
N LEU A 110 8.17 2.02 3.83
CA LEU A 110 7.41 2.40 2.65
C LEU A 110 7.78 3.80 2.12
N VAL A 111 8.07 4.75 3.01
CA VAL A 111 8.31 6.16 2.62
C VAL A 111 9.77 6.44 2.30
N SER A 112 10.69 5.99 3.15
CA SER A 112 12.12 6.36 3.11
C SER A 112 13.06 5.16 3.00
N GLY A 113 12.54 3.94 3.15
CA GLY A 113 13.29 2.70 3.16
C GLY A 113 13.30 1.96 1.82
N PRO A 114 13.32 0.61 1.84
CA PRO A 114 13.32 -0.20 0.62
C PRO A 114 11.97 -0.20 -0.12
N GLY A 115 10.90 0.32 0.48
CA GLY A 115 9.59 0.45 -0.17
C GLY A 115 8.78 -0.84 -0.24
N VAL A 116 9.22 -1.89 0.45
CA VAL A 116 8.56 -3.20 0.52
C VAL A 116 8.97 -3.95 1.78
N TYR A 117 8.03 -4.68 2.36
CA TYR A 117 8.26 -5.64 3.43
C TYR A 117 7.35 -6.87 3.30
N VAL A 118 7.74 -7.95 3.98
CA VAL A 118 6.94 -9.18 4.10
C VAL A 118 6.50 -9.37 5.54
N LEU A 119 5.26 -9.83 5.70
CA LEU A 119 4.66 -10.27 6.95
C LEU A 119 4.44 -11.78 6.86
N LYS A 120 5.31 -12.55 7.53
CA LYS A 120 5.14 -14.00 7.69
C LYS A 120 4.02 -14.29 8.67
N ASN A 121 3.29 -15.38 8.45
CA ASN A 121 2.17 -15.78 9.30
C ASN A 121 1.11 -14.67 9.43
N PHE A 122 0.91 -13.86 8.39
CA PHE A 122 -0.11 -12.80 8.37
C PHE A 122 -1.50 -13.41 8.61
N PHE A 123 -1.77 -14.58 8.03
CA PHE A 123 -2.79 -15.52 8.50
C PHE A 123 -2.11 -16.72 9.17
N ALA A 124 -2.11 -16.76 10.50
CA ALA A 124 -1.62 -17.91 11.26
C ALA A 124 -2.51 -19.15 11.06
N ASP A 125 -3.83 -18.97 10.98
CA ASP A 125 -4.79 -20.00 10.58
C ASP A 125 -5.10 -19.89 9.09
N THR A 126 -4.46 -20.74 8.28
CA THR A 126 -4.68 -20.75 6.83
C THR A 126 -6.02 -21.37 6.42
N SER A 127 -6.81 -21.94 7.34
CA SER A 127 -8.14 -22.47 7.00
C SER A 127 -9.09 -21.38 6.48
N VAL A 128 -8.91 -20.13 6.95
CA VAL A 128 -9.64 -18.96 6.46
C VAL A 128 -9.36 -18.71 4.97
N ILE A 129 -8.11 -18.90 4.55
CA ILE A 129 -7.70 -18.80 3.14
C ILE A 129 -8.32 -19.93 2.32
N ASP A 130 -8.34 -21.15 2.85
CA ASP A 130 -8.95 -22.30 2.16
C ASP A 130 -10.46 -22.08 1.95
N SER A 131 -11.19 -21.63 2.96
CA SER A 131 -12.61 -21.26 2.82
C SER A 131 -12.82 -20.11 1.83
N THR A 132 -11.93 -19.11 1.83
CA THR A 132 -11.97 -17.99 0.88
C THR A 132 -11.70 -18.45 -0.56
N ASN A 133 -10.77 -19.38 -0.75
CA ASN A 133 -10.49 -19.97 -2.06
C ASN A 133 -11.69 -20.72 -2.62
N LEU A 134 -12.42 -21.48 -1.81
CA LEU A 134 -13.67 -22.13 -2.24
C LEU A 134 -14.70 -21.10 -2.75
N ALA A 135 -14.87 -19.98 -2.04
CA ALA A 135 -15.75 -18.90 -2.48
C ALA A 135 -15.29 -18.31 -3.83
N TYR A 136 -13.98 -18.13 -4.02
CA TYR A 136 -13.41 -17.65 -5.28
C TYR A 136 -13.55 -18.65 -6.43
N GLU A 137 -13.38 -19.95 -6.17
CA GLU A 137 -13.63 -21.02 -7.15
C GLU A 137 -15.08 -21.03 -7.62
N ASP A 138 -16.04 -20.85 -6.70
CA ASP A 138 -17.46 -20.74 -7.03
C ASP A 138 -17.78 -19.48 -7.86
N ILE A 139 -17.13 -18.35 -7.53
CA ILE A 139 -17.27 -17.10 -8.30
C ILE A 139 -16.73 -17.30 -9.72
N ILE A 140 -15.50 -17.81 -9.86
CA ILE A 140 -14.86 -18.07 -11.16
C ILE A 140 -15.72 -19.03 -11.99
N SER A 141 -16.17 -20.13 -11.38
CA SER A 141 -17.00 -21.13 -12.05
C SER A 141 -18.30 -20.52 -12.59
N ARG A 142 -18.98 -19.69 -11.78
CA ARG A 142 -20.21 -19.01 -12.19
C ARG A 142 -19.98 -18.00 -13.31
N GLU A 143 -18.93 -17.20 -13.22
CA GLU A 143 -18.60 -16.19 -14.23
C GLU A 143 -18.24 -16.82 -15.58
N LEU A 144 -17.49 -17.94 -15.56
CA LEU A 144 -17.18 -18.72 -16.76
C LEU A 144 -18.45 -19.26 -17.43
N GLN A 145 -19.43 -19.74 -16.66
CA GLN A 145 -20.71 -20.22 -17.20
C GLN A 145 -21.57 -19.09 -17.76
N ALA A 146 -21.61 -17.92 -17.09
CA ALA A 146 -22.47 -16.81 -17.48
C ALA A 146 -21.98 -16.06 -18.72
N SER A 147 -20.67 -15.91 -18.90
CA SER A 147 -20.09 -15.03 -19.92
C SER A 147 -19.37 -15.76 -21.06
N GLY A 148 -19.27 -17.11 -21.00
CA GLY A 148 -18.29 -17.85 -21.80
C GLY A 148 -16.87 -17.36 -21.49
N ALA A 149 -15.89 -17.60 -22.37
CA ALA A 149 -14.53 -17.07 -22.22
C ALA A 149 -14.42 -15.52 -22.40
N LYS A 150 -15.52 -14.77 -22.21
CA LYS A 150 -15.62 -13.30 -22.39
C LYS A 150 -15.93 -12.52 -21.10
N GLY A 151 -15.79 -13.14 -19.93
CA GLY A 151 -15.64 -12.45 -18.63
C GLY A 151 -14.16 -12.26 -18.27
N ASP A 152 -13.89 -11.47 -17.21
CA ASP A 152 -12.60 -11.18 -16.56
C ASP A 152 -11.39 -11.96 -17.12
N HIS A 153 -10.94 -11.57 -18.32
CA HIS A 153 -9.84 -12.14 -19.10
C HIS A 153 -9.55 -13.65 -18.93
N PHE A 154 -10.57 -14.50 -19.08
CA PHE A 154 -10.37 -15.96 -19.14
C PHE A 154 -9.90 -16.42 -20.53
N GLY A 155 -8.71 -15.98 -20.93
CA GLY A 155 -7.95 -16.61 -22.00
C GLY A 155 -7.32 -17.91 -21.51
N THR A 156 -6.57 -18.62 -22.38
CA THR A 156 -5.80 -19.83 -22.04
C THR A 156 -4.63 -19.58 -21.06
N GLY A 157 -4.61 -18.45 -20.35
CA GLY A 157 -3.59 -18.07 -19.40
C GLY A 157 -4.19 -17.18 -18.32
N ASN A 158 -3.99 -17.60 -17.06
CA ASN A 158 -4.36 -16.93 -15.81
C ASN A 158 -5.89 -16.74 -15.59
N SER A 159 -6.31 -16.71 -14.32
CA SER A 159 -7.67 -16.38 -13.91
C SER A 159 -7.64 -15.15 -13.02
N ARG A 160 -8.63 -14.26 -13.17
CA ARG A 160 -8.76 -13.04 -12.38
C ARG A 160 -10.18 -12.87 -11.86
N ILE A 161 -10.32 -12.29 -10.67
CA ILE A 161 -11.59 -11.80 -10.15
C ILE A 161 -11.44 -10.31 -9.87
N TRP A 162 -12.13 -9.45 -10.63
CA TRP A 162 -12.29 -8.03 -10.26
C TRP A 162 -13.29 -7.87 -9.14
N ASN A 163 -13.13 -6.82 -8.33
CA ASN A 163 -13.92 -6.56 -7.12
C ASN A 163 -14.12 -7.82 -6.27
N ALA A 164 -13.02 -8.54 -6.01
CA ALA A 164 -13.06 -9.74 -5.20
C ALA A 164 -13.52 -9.42 -3.77
N PHE A 165 -13.29 -8.20 -3.29
CA PHE A 165 -13.77 -7.70 -2.00
C PHE A 165 -15.29 -7.81 -1.88
N SER A 166 -16.06 -7.17 -2.77
CA SER A 166 -17.53 -7.26 -2.71
C SER A 166 -18.05 -8.64 -3.07
N LYS A 167 -17.46 -9.27 -4.10
CA LYS A 167 -17.92 -10.60 -4.54
C LYS A 167 -17.75 -11.64 -3.43
N HIS A 168 -16.68 -11.58 -2.65
CA HIS A 168 -16.45 -12.47 -1.50
C HIS A 168 -17.53 -12.30 -0.44
N ALA A 169 -17.81 -11.07 0.00
CA ALA A 169 -18.83 -10.81 1.02
C ALA A 169 -20.23 -11.32 0.60
N LEU A 170 -20.58 -11.13 -0.67
CA LEU A 170 -21.88 -11.54 -1.20
C LEU A 170 -21.96 -13.05 -1.44
N GLN A 171 -20.84 -13.68 -1.76
CA GLN A 171 -20.73 -15.12 -1.98
C GLN A 171 -20.75 -15.90 -0.67
N GLU A 172 -19.85 -15.56 0.25
CA GLU A 172 -19.61 -16.33 1.48
C GLU A 172 -19.30 -15.39 2.66
N PRO A 173 -20.34 -14.84 3.32
CA PRO A 173 -20.20 -13.80 4.33
C PRO A 173 -19.38 -14.25 5.55
N GLU A 174 -19.44 -15.52 5.94
CA GLU A 174 -18.75 -16.02 7.13
C GLU A 174 -17.23 -16.01 6.91
N SER A 175 -16.76 -16.56 5.79
CA SER A 175 -15.34 -16.53 5.46
C SER A 175 -14.84 -15.10 5.21
N TYR A 176 -15.68 -14.22 4.64
CA TYR A 176 -15.35 -12.80 4.44
C TYR A 176 -15.15 -12.06 5.77
N VAL A 177 -16.07 -12.24 6.74
CA VAL A 177 -15.93 -11.65 8.08
C VAL A 177 -14.66 -12.16 8.75
N ARG A 178 -14.41 -13.47 8.70
CA ARG A 178 -13.17 -14.06 9.26
C ARG A 178 -11.90 -13.50 8.60
N TYR A 179 -11.90 -13.37 7.27
CA TYR A 179 -10.74 -12.91 6.50
C TYR A 179 -10.40 -11.45 6.81
N PHE A 180 -11.37 -10.53 6.74
CA PHE A 180 -11.14 -9.09 6.94
C PHE A 180 -11.19 -8.65 8.41
N SER A 181 -11.54 -9.55 9.33
CA SER A 181 -11.29 -9.36 10.77
C SER A 181 -9.83 -9.59 11.17
N ASN A 182 -8.96 -9.98 10.23
CA ASN A 182 -7.53 -10.13 10.53
C ASN A 182 -6.94 -8.79 10.99
N PRO A 183 -6.44 -8.67 12.24
CA PRO A 183 -6.02 -7.41 12.81
C PRO A 183 -4.81 -6.80 12.11
N TRP A 184 -4.02 -7.62 11.41
CA TRP A 184 -2.86 -7.15 10.67
C TRP A 184 -3.20 -6.19 9.53
N PHE A 185 -4.42 -6.28 8.96
CA PHE A 185 -4.90 -5.26 8.03
C PHE A 185 -4.92 -3.88 8.68
N LYS A 186 -5.46 -3.78 9.90
CA LYS A 186 -5.51 -2.52 10.64
C LYS A 186 -4.11 -1.99 10.92
N VAL A 187 -3.20 -2.83 11.43
CA VAL A 187 -1.82 -2.41 11.77
C VAL A 187 -1.11 -1.83 10.55
N VAL A 188 -1.16 -2.55 9.43
CA VAL A 188 -0.53 -2.16 8.16
C VAL A 188 -1.13 -0.88 7.61
N CYS A 189 -2.46 -0.81 7.51
CA CYS A 189 -3.12 0.34 6.91
C CYS A 189 -3.00 1.60 7.78
N ASP A 190 -3.11 1.48 9.10
CA ASP A 190 -2.93 2.60 10.03
C ASP A 190 -1.49 3.15 9.98
N SER A 191 -0.49 2.28 9.79
CA SER A 191 0.92 2.72 9.69
C SER A 191 1.17 3.66 8.52
N TYR A 192 0.41 3.52 7.42
CA TYR A 192 0.70 4.23 6.17
C TYR A 192 -0.38 5.21 5.73
N LEU A 193 -1.65 4.82 5.81
CA LEU A 193 -2.81 5.57 5.27
C LEU A 193 -3.65 6.23 6.36
N GLY A 194 -3.51 5.79 7.61
CA GLY A 194 -4.34 6.22 8.75
C GLY A 194 -5.74 5.55 8.76
N PRO A 195 -6.58 5.88 9.75
CA PRO A 195 -7.69 5.02 10.20
C PRO A 195 -8.92 4.93 9.28
N GLY A 196 -9.03 5.82 8.28
CA GLY A 196 -10.20 5.94 7.41
C GLY A 196 -10.05 5.28 6.04
N TYR A 197 -9.13 4.34 5.91
CA TYR A 197 -8.80 3.69 4.64
C TYR A 197 -9.98 2.87 4.07
N GLN A 198 -9.92 2.59 2.76
CA GLN A 198 -10.83 1.67 2.09
C GLN A 198 -10.03 0.55 1.40
N ILE A 199 -10.40 -0.70 1.67
CA ILE A 199 -9.78 -1.88 1.05
C ILE A 199 -10.55 -2.23 -0.23
N THR A 200 -9.83 -2.49 -1.31
CA THR A 200 -10.33 -3.26 -2.45
C THR A 200 -9.40 -4.45 -2.68
N THR A 201 -9.93 -5.52 -3.25
CA THR A 201 -9.11 -6.69 -3.59
C THR A 201 -9.44 -7.26 -4.95
N GLN A 202 -8.43 -7.87 -5.58
CA GLN A 202 -8.57 -8.64 -6.81
C GLN A 202 -7.79 -9.95 -6.69
N VAL A 203 -8.39 -11.05 -7.11
CA VAL A 203 -7.70 -12.34 -7.09
C VAL A 203 -6.98 -12.53 -8.40
N ASN A 204 -5.70 -12.92 -8.33
CA ASN A 204 -4.90 -13.30 -9.48
C ASN A 204 -4.37 -14.72 -9.32
N ILE A 205 -4.79 -15.61 -10.22
CA ILE A 205 -4.30 -16.98 -10.33
C ILE A 205 -3.42 -17.06 -11.58
N VAL A 206 -2.12 -17.25 -11.38
CA VAL A 206 -1.15 -17.38 -12.47
C VAL A 206 -0.86 -18.85 -12.71
N ARG A 207 -1.27 -19.34 -13.88
CA ARG A 207 -1.13 -20.75 -14.28
C ARG A 207 0.29 -21.06 -14.78
N PRO A 208 0.72 -22.33 -14.80
CA PRO A 208 1.92 -22.78 -15.50
C PRO A 208 2.08 -22.15 -16.89
N GLY A 209 3.26 -21.58 -17.15
CA GLY A 209 3.58 -20.87 -18.39
C GLY A 209 3.09 -19.41 -18.45
N GLY A 210 2.41 -18.92 -17.42
CA GLY A 210 1.97 -17.52 -17.31
C GLY A 210 3.14 -16.55 -17.33
N LYS A 211 3.15 -15.62 -18.30
CA LYS A 211 4.28 -14.72 -18.57
C LYS A 211 4.42 -13.62 -17.53
N ALA A 212 5.68 -13.20 -17.31
CA ALA A 212 6.00 -12.04 -16.49
C ALA A 212 5.36 -10.76 -17.06
N GLN A 213 4.99 -9.85 -16.18
CA GLN A 213 4.55 -8.52 -16.55
C GLN A 213 5.74 -7.60 -16.82
N MET A 214 5.46 -6.48 -17.50
CA MET A 214 6.39 -5.36 -17.59
C MET A 214 6.50 -4.64 -16.24
N PRO A 215 7.68 -4.08 -15.90
CA PRO A 215 7.80 -3.24 -14.71
C PRO A 215 6.85 -2.06 -14.79
N HIS A 216 6.22 -1.74 -13.67
CA HIS A 216 5.33 -0.62 -13.53
C HIS A 216 5.38 -0.03 -12.12
N ARG A 217 4.69 1.10 -11.96
CA ARG A 217 4.22 1.64 -10.69
C ARG A 217 2.71 1.62 -10.71
N ASP A 218 2.10 1.51 -9.55
CA ASP A 218 0.67 1.37 -9.42
C ASP A 218 -0.06 2.72 -9.43
N TYR A 219 -1.39 2.62 -9.27
CA TYR A 219 -2.33 3.71 -9.18
C TYR A 219 -1.92 4.76 -8.11
N HIS A 220 -2.12 6.07 -8.33
CA HIS A 220 -2.94 6.74 -9.35
C HIS A 220 -2.21 7.01 -10.67
N LEU A 221 -0.98 7.54 -10.61
CA LEU A 221 -0.25 7.97 -11.80
C LEU A 221 0.29 6.81 -12.65
N GLY A 222 0.36 5.60 -12.10
CA GLY A 222 0.79 4.39 -12.81
C GLY A 222 0.02 4.10 -14.09
N PHE A 223 -1.24 4.53 -14.18
CA PHE A 223 -2.13 4.33 -15.33
C PHE A 223 -2.04 5.43 -16.41
N GLN A 224 -1.23 6.47 -16.19
CA GLN A 224 -1.07 7.58 -17.12
C GLN A 224 0.01 7.27 -18.17
N THR A 225 -0.12 7.84 -19.37
CA THR A 225 0.92 7.79 -20.42
C THR A 225 2.19 8.56 -20.00
N ASP A 226 3.31 8.44 -20.75
CA ASP A 226 4.52 9.26 -20.45
C ASP A 226 4.23 10.74 -20.74
N GLU A 227 3.44 10.99 -21.76
CA GLU A 227 3.03 12.31 -22.22
C GLU A 227 2.14 13.02 -21.19
N ASP A 228 1.19 12.31 -20.57
CA ASP A 228 0.25 12.91 -19.61
C ASP A 228 0.87 13.05 -18.23
N VAL A 229 1.70 12.08 -17.80
CA VAL A 229 2.18 12.04 -16.43
C VAL A 229 3.12 13.22 -16.09
N VAL A 230 3.78 13.79 -17.09
CA VAL A 230 4.65 14.97 -16.93
C VAL A 230 3.89 16.28 -16.72
N ALA A 231 2.59 16.33 -17.03
CA ALA A 231 1.76 17.51 -16.76
C ALA A 231 1.53 17.72 -15.26
N TRP A 232 1.59 16.64 -14.47
CA TRP A 232 1.42 16.69 -13.03
C TRP A 232 2.65 17.29 -12.32
N PRO A 233 2.45 18.19 -11.33
CA PRO A 233 3.54 18.72 -10.51
C PRO A 233 4.30 17.60 -9.78
N LYS A 234 5.60 17.79 -9.54
CA LYS A 234 6.46 16.87 -8.76
C LYS A 234 5.87 16.51 -7.40
N ALA A 235 5.24 17.47 -6.72
CA ALA A 235 4.55 17.23 -5.46
C ALA A 235 3.38 16.22 -5.61
N VAL A 236 2.68 16.20 -6.74
CA VAL A 236 1.61 15.25 -7.02
C VAL A 236 2.17 13.85 -7.32
N HIS A 237 3.36 13.75 -7.93
CA HIS A 237 4.05 12.46 -8.07
C HIS A 237 4.33 11.84 -6.70
N HIS A 238 4.84 12.64 -5.75
CA HIS A 238 5.05 12.17 -4.38
C HIS A 238 3.73 11.86 -3.66
N MET A 239 2.75 12.76 -3.71
CA MET A 239 1.44 12.58 -3.08
C MET A 239 0.72 11.32 -3.60
N SER A 240 0.77 11.05 -4.92
CA SER A 240 0.19 9.83 -5.50
C SER A 240 0.73 8.57 -4.84
N GLY A 241 2.00 8.58 -4.44
CA GLY A 241 2.62 7.46 -3.74
C GLY A 241 2.06 7.24 -2.34
N LEU A 242 1.57 8.30 -1.67
CA LEU A 242 1.09 8.28 -0.29
C LEU A 242 -0.43 8.05 -0.18
N LEU A 243 -1.15 8.00 -1.29
CA LEU A 243 -2.62 7.87 -1.30
C LEU A 243 -3.12 6.43 -1.42
N THR A 244 -2.24 5.48 -1.78
CA THR A 244 -2.58 4.05 -1.81
C THR A 244 -1.47 3.20 -1.20
N LEU A 245 -1.84 2.04 -0.71
CA LEU A 245 -0.95 0.97 -0.30
C LEU A 245 -1.24 -0.26 -1.15
N GLN A 246 -0.19 -0.91 -1.62
CA GLN A 246 -0.31 -2.14 -2.40
C GLN A 246 0.15 -3.32 -1.56
N GLY A 247 -0.52 -4.44 -1.74
CA GLY A 247 -0.12 -5.68 -1.10
C GLY A 247 -0.72 -6.90 -1.76
N ALA A 248 -0.31 -8.06 -1.28
CA ALA A 248 -0.88 -9.33 -1.68
C ALA A 248 -0.78 -10.32 -0.53
N VAL A 249 -1.85 -11.07 -0.29
CA VAL A 249 -1.82 -12.26 0.57
C VAL A 249 -1.64 -13.48 -0.32
N ALA A 250 -0.70 -14.34 0.05
CA ALA A 250 -0.43 -15.58 -0.64
C ALA A 250 -1.54 -16.60 -0.33
N HIS A 251 -2.33 -16.95 -1.34
CA HIS A 251 -3.43 -17.93 -1.23
C HIS A 251 -2.98 -19.36 -1.54
N THR A 252 -1.80 -19.49 -2.12
CA THR A 252 -1.00 -20.72 -2.25
C THR A 252 0.42 -20.41 -1.81
N ASP A 253 1.26 -21.44 -1.63
CA ASP A 253 2.70 -21.19 -1.60
C ASP A 253 3.16 -20.49 -2.89
N MET A 254 4.24 -19.72 -2.80
CA MET A 254 4.83 -19.00 -3.92
C MET A 254 6.35 -19.20 -3.92
N PRO A 255 6.83 -20.42 -4.25
CA PRO A 255 8.25 -20.63 -4.47
C PRO A 255 8.72 -19.81 -5.69
N LEU A 256 10.02 -19.56 -5.82
CA LEU A 256 10.53 -18.60 -6.83
C LEU A 256 10.16 -19.00 -8.27
N GLU A 257 10.09 -20.30 -8.57
CA GLU A 257 9.69 -20.87 -9.85
C GLU A 257 8.21 -20.63 -10.19
N SER A 258 7.34 -20.40 -9.20
CA SER A 258 5.94 -20.02 -9.43
C SER A 258 5.81 -18.54 -9.82
N GLY A 259 6.92 -17.80 -9.81
CA GLY A 259 7.01 -16.42 -10.25
C GLY A 259 6.42 -15.39 -9.29
N PRO A 260 6.72 -15.38 -7.97
CA PRO A 260 6.29 -14.31 -7.06
C PRO A 260 6.71 -12.92 -7.59
N THR A 261 6.15 -11.87 -6.99
CA THR A 261 6.39 -10.48 -7.42
C THR A 261 7.88 -10.17 -7.53
N ARG A 262 8.27 -9.56 -8.65
CA ARG A 262 9.58 -8.97 -8.91
C ARG A 262 9.56 -7.55 -8.40
N LEU A 263 10.51 -7.20 -7.55
CA LEU A 263 10.54 -5.95 -6.81
C LEU A 263 11.90 -5.28 -7.02
N LEU A 264 11.94 -3.95 -7.09
CA LEU A 264 13.20 -3.19 -7.11
C LEU A 264 13.27 -2.27 -5.89
N PRO A 265 13.78 -2.75 -4.74
CA PRO A 265 13.87 -1.98 -3.51
C PRO A 265 14.51 -0.60 -3.69
N TYR A 266 14.03 0.39 -2.94
CA TYR A 266 14.40 1.82 -3.01
C TYR A 266 14.00 2.55 -4.29
N SER A 267 13.45 1.86 -5.31
CA SER A 267 13.01 2.54 -6.54
C SER A 267 11.84 3.50 -6.32
N GLN A 268 11.09 3.38 -5.23
CA GLN A 268 9.96 4.26 -4.90
C GLN A 268 10.35 5.69 -4.58
N THR A 269 11.60 5.92 -4.13
CA THR A 269 12.11 7.27 -3.85
C THR A 269 12.56 7.99 -5.13
N PHE A 270 12.64 7.29 -6.27
CA PHE A 270 12.98 7.90 -7.54
C PHE A 270 11.84 8.78 -8.05
N GLY A 271 12.06 10.10 -8.06
CA GLY A 271 11.01 11.08 -8.36
C GLY A 271 10.41 10.94 -9.76
N GLU A 272 11.23 10.67 -10.78
CA GLU A 272 10.78 10.49 -12.17
C GLU A 272 10.24 9.07 -12.47
N GLY A 273 9.97 8.26 -11.44
CA GLY A 273 9.66 6.85 -11.68
C GLY A 273 8.35 6.59 -12.43
N PHE A 274 7.29 7.37 -12.20
CA PHE A 274 6.00 7.20 -12.91
C PHE A 274 6.07 7.44 -14.42
N ARG A 275 7.14 8.07 -14.90
CA ARG A 275 7.37 8.31 -16.33
C ARG A 275 8.47 7.45 -16.95
N SER A 276 9.25 6.74 -16.13
CA SER A 276 10.48 6.09 -16.57
C SER A 276 10.40 4.57 -16.65
N TYR A 277 9.54 3.90 -15.86
CA TYR A 277 9.49 2.44 -15.78
C TYR A 277 9.27 1.73 -17.14
N ARG A 278 8.63 2.41 -18.09
CA ARG A 278 8.28 1.89 -19.43
C ARG A 278 9.36 2.11 -20.48
N ARG A 279 10.46 2.78 -20.14
CA ARG A 279 11.54 3.10 -21.08
C ARG A 279 12.49 1.91 -21.19
N PRO A 280 13.00 1.58 -22.39
CA PRO A 280 13.85 0.39 -22.60
C PRO A 280 15.03 0.29 -21.62
N GLU A 281 15.73 1.40 -21.38
CA GLU A 281 16.89 1.44 -20.50
C GLU A 281 16.55 1.22 -19.00
N PHE A 282 15.31 1.49 -18.61
CA PHE A 282 14.80 1.23 -17.26
C PHE A 282 14.24 -0.20 -17.13
N ILE A 283 13.60 -0.72 -18.18
CA ILE A 283 13.16 -2.12 -18.26
C ILE A 283 14.36 -3.05 -18.14
N GLU A 284 15.40 -2.84 -18.97
CA GLU A 284 16.62 -3.65 -18.94
C GLU A 284 17.29 -3.61 -17.56
N TYR A 285 17.33 -2.42 -16.95
CA TYR A 285 17.86 -2.27 -15.60
C TYR A 285 17.04 -3.03 -14.57
N PHE A 286 15.71 -2.92 -14.61
CA PHE A 286 14.81 -3.67 -13.72
C PHE A 286 14.99 -5.18 -13.89
N GLU A 287 14.96 -5.69 -15.13
CA GLU A 287 15.10 -7.11 -15.43
C GLU A 287 16.44 -7.69 -14.94
N SER A 288 17.49 -6.87 -14.92
CA SER A 288 18.82 -7.26 -14.45
C SER A 288 19.00 -7.17 -12.93
N ASN A 289 18.14 -6.43 -12.21
CA ASN A 289 18.38 -6.07 -10.80
C ASN A 289 17.18 -6.33 -9.86
N TYR A 290 16.03 -6.79 -10.37
CA TYR A 290 14.90 -7.10 -9.50
C TYR A 290 15.27 -8.22 -8.53
N VAL A 291 14.58 -8.21 -7.39
CA VAL A 291 14.62 -9.26 -6.40
C VAL A 291 13.23 -9.86 -6.23
N SER A 292 13.18 -11.10 -5.77
CA SER A 292 11.95 -11.79 -5.37
C SER A 292 12.24 -12.65 -4.16
N VAL A 293 11.25 -12.74 -3.28
CA VAL A 293 11.27 -13.57 -2.06
C VAL A 293 10.14 -14.59 -2.16
N ALA A 294 10.38 -15.79 -1.64
CA ALA A 294 9.37 -16.83 -1.61
C ALA A 294 8.38 -16.56 -0.46
N LEU A 295 7.09 -16.77 -0.74
CA LEU A 295 6.02 -16.66 0.23
C LEU A 295 5.39 -18.02 0.47
N GLN A 296 4.94 -18.27 1.69
CA GLN A 296 4.10 -19.41 2.03
C GLN A 296 2.64 -18.98 2.04
N LYS A 297 1.71 -19.92 1.85
CA LYS A 297 0.28 -19.63 2.01
C LYS A 297 0.04 -18.98 3.38
N GLY A 298 -0.64 -17.83 3.39
CA GLY A 298 -0.89 -17.06 4.60
C GLY A 298 0.09 -15.92 4.86
N ASP A 299 1.22 -15.85 4.15
CA ASP A 299 2.09 -14.68 4.20
C ASP A 299 1.47 -13.50 3.42
N ALA A 300 1.86 -12.29 3.79
CA ALA A 300 1.54 -11.09 3.03
C ALA A 300 2.80 -10.32 2.64
N VAL A 301 2.77 -9.66 1.48
CA VAL A 301 3.74 -8.66 1.07
C VAL A 301 3.03 -7.33 0.91
N PHE A 302 3.61 -6.25 1.43
CA PHE A 302 3.11 -4.89 1.24
C PHE A 302 4.23 -4.00 0.72
N PHE A 303 3.90 -3.10 -0.20
CA PHE A 303 4.86 -2.24 -0.86
C PHE A 303 4.26 -0.91 -1.26
N SER A 304 5.13 0.09 -1.43
CA SER A 304 4.72 1.40 -1.90
C SER A 304 4.20 1.29 -3.33
N PRO A 305 3.08 1.95 -3.70
CA PRO A 305 2.61 1.99 -5.09
C PRO A 305 3.64 2.65 -6.03
N SER A 306 4.60 3.40 -5.49
CA SER A 306 5.69 3.99 -6.26
C SER A 306 6.87 3.02 -6.46
N LEU A 307 6.85 1.81 -5.91
CA LEU A 307 7.91 0.83 -6.16
C LEU A 307 7.81 0.29 -7.60
N PHE A 308 8.94 0.20 -8.30
CA PHE A 308 9.01 -0.55 -9.54
C PHE A 308 8.83 -2.04 -9.22
N HIS A 309 7.81 -2.64 -9.83
CA HIS A 309 7.52 -4.05 -9.63
C HIS A 309 6.82 -4.66 -10.84
N ALA A 310 6.75 -5.98 -10.87
CA ALA A 310 6.04 -6.75 -11.89
C ALA A 310 5.68 -8.14 -11.35
N ALA A 311 4.59 -8.75 -11.83
CA ALA A 311 4.39 -10.17 -11.62
C ALA A 311 5.48 -10.99 -12.34
N GLY A 312 6.02 -12.02 -11.66
CA GLY A 312 6.98 -12.95 -12.25
C GLY A 312 6.31 -13.96 -13.19
N GLU A 313 7.14 -14.63 -13.99
CA GLU A 313 6.71 -15.74 -14.85
C GLU A 313 6.56 -17.00 -14.00
N ASN A 314 5.45 -17.72 -14.18
CA ASN A 314 5.26 -19.04 -13.58
C ASN A 314 5.86 -20.10 -14.51
N VAL A 315 7.03 -20.62 -14.14
CA VAL A 315 7.78 -21.65 -14.90
C VAL A 315 7.57 -23.06 -14.35
N THR A 316 6.63 -23.24 -13.41
CA THR A 316 6.23 -24.57 -12.93
C THR A 316 5.50 -25.35 -14.01
N ALA A 317 5.35 -26.67 -13.82
CA ALA A 317 4.64 -27.54 -14.75
C ALA A 317 3.14 -27.69 -14.42
N ASP A 318 2.80 -27.69 -13.13
CA ASP A 318 1.52 -28.17 -12.61
C ASP A 318 1.02 -27.38 -11.39
N PHE A 319 1.56 -26.18 -11.16
CA PHE A 319 1.25 -25.37 -9.97
C PHE A 319 0.67 -23.99 -10.33
N ASP A 320 -0.59 -23.78 -9.94
CA ASP A 320 -1.27 -22.49 -10.08
C ASP A 320 -0.93 -21.59 -8.88
N ARG A 321 -0.28 -20.45 -9.14
CA ARG A 321 0.07 -19.47 -8.09
C ARG A 321 -1.09 -18.52 -7.85
N SER A 322 -1.75 -18.60 -6.70
CA SER A 322 -2.88 -17.73 -6.33
C SER A 322 -2.47 -16.66 -5.32
N ALA A 323 -2.84 -15.42 -5.60
CA ALA A 323 -2.71 -14.29 -4.69
C ALA A 323 -4.02 -13.49 -4.63
N ASN A 324 -4.41 -13.06 -3.43
CA ASN A 324 -5.41 -12.02 -3.27
C ASN A 324 -4.68 -10.68 -3.18
N LEU A 325 -4.74 -9.90 -4.26
CA LEU A 325 -4.15 -8.58 -4.33
C LEU A 325 -4.98 -7.62 -3.50
N ILE A 326 -4.31 -6.84 -2.66
CA ILE A 326 -4.91 -5.87 -1.76
C ILE A 326 -4.47 -4.50 -2.25
N GLN A 327 -5.43 -3.69 -2.65
CA GLN A 327 -5.20 -2.28 -2.90
C GLN A 327 -5.97 -1.49 -1.86
N VAL A 328 -5.25 -0.78 -1.00
CA VAL A 328 -5.86 0.05 0.05
C VAL A 328 -5.72 1.49 -0.35
N SER A 329 -6.81 2.26 -0.26
CA SER A 329 -6.82 3.69 -0.55
C SER A 329 -6.97 4.49 0.74
N SER A 330 -6.26 5.61 0.84
CA SER A 330 -6.49 6.60 1.88
C SER A 330 -7.92 7.15 1.77
N ALA A 331 -8.51 7.54 2.91
CA ALA A 331 -9.73 8.35 3.00
C ALA A 331 -9.74 9.57 2.06
N PHE A 332 -8.57 10.10 1.73
CA PHE A 332 -8.41 11.30 0.89
C PHE A 332 -8.14 10.97 -0.59
N GLY A 333 -7.95 9.69 -0.92
CA GLY A 333 -7.68 9.21 -2.26
C GLY A 333 -8.93 8.80 -3.02
N LYS A 334 -8.84 8.74 -4.35
CA LYS A 334 -9.79 7.96 -5.15
C LYS A 334 -9.37 6.49 -5.13
N THR A 335 -10.34 5.59 -5.16
CA THR A 335 -10.11 4.15 -5.30
C THR A 335 -10.08 3.74 -6.77
N MET A 336 -9.47 2.59 -7.07
CA MET A 336 -9.51 2.01 -8.41
C MET A 336 -10.88 1.44 -8.75
N GLU A 337 -11.52 0.81 -7.77
CA GLU A 337 -12.85 0.21 -7.90
C GLU A 337 -13.83 0.89 -6.93
N THR A 338 -15.07 1.04 -7.38
CA THR A 338 -16.16 1.51 -6.53
C THR A 338 -16.69 0.35 -5.69
N ILE A 339 -16.74 0.53 -4.37
CA ILE A 339 -17.37 -0.42 -3.44
C ILE A 339 -18.69 0.19 -2.96
N ASP A 340 -19.80 -0.52 -3.17
CA ASP A 340 -21.04 -0.20 -2.48
C ASP A 340 -21.04 -0.92 -1.12
N THR A 341 -20.80 -0.18 -0.04
CA THR A 341 -20.63 -0.75 1.30
C THR A 341 -21.94 -1.23 1.93
N LEU A 342 -23.10 -0.67 1.56
CA LEU A 342 -24.37 -1.00 2.22
C LEU A 342 -24.76 -2.48 2.06
N PRO A 343 -24.77 -3.07 0.84
CA PRO A 343 -25.08 -4.50 0.69
C PRO A 343 -24.09 -5.40 1.44
N LEU A 344 -22.84 -4.95 1.61
CA LEU A 344 -21.80 -5.73 2.28
C LEU A 344 -22.05 -5.71 3.78
N ILE A 345 -22.32 -4.52 4.33
CA ILE A 345 -22.68 -4.32 5.75
C ILE A 345 -23.96 -5.10 6.05
N GLU A 346 -25.01 -4.96 5.24
CA GLU A 346 -26.26 -5.71 5.38
C GLU A 346 -25.98 -7.21 5.50
N LYS A 347 -25.22 -7.76 4.55
CA LYS A 347 -24.93 -9.20 4.48
C LYS A 347 -24.10 -9.72 5.66
N THR A 348 -23.35 -8.85 6.32
CA THR A 348 -22.35 -9.24 7.35
C THR A 348 -22.66 -8.71 8.75
N TYR A 349 -23.70 -7.88 8.91
CA TYR A 349 -23.94 -7.18 10.17
C TYR A 349 -24.23 -8.12 11.33
N ASP A 350 -25.08 -9.14 11.15
CA ASP A 350 -25.41 -10.08 12.23
C ASP A 350 -24.18 -10.88 12.69
N LEU A 351 -23.29 -11.23 11.76
CA LEU A 351 -22.02 -11.90 12.06
C LEU A 351 -21.07 -10.98 12.84
N LEU A 352 -20.97 -9.70 12.44
CA LEU A 352 -20.20 -8.69 13.15
C LEU A 352 -20.77 -8.41 14.54
N ALA A 353 -22.09 -8.33 14.68
CA ALA A 353 -22.77 -8.10 15.94
C ALA A 353 -22.57 -9.28 16.90
N GLU A 354 -22.63 -10.53 16.41
CA GLU A 354 -22.29 -11.70 17.22
C GLU A 354 -20.84 -11.69 17.65
N LYS A 355 -19.91 -11.41 16.72
CA LYS A 355 -18.48 -11.30 17.04
C LYS A 355 -18.23 -10.25 18.13
N HIS A 356 -18.86 -9.07 18.02
CA HIS A 356 -18.81 -8.03 19.04
C HIS A 356 -19.41 -8.46 20.38
N ARG A 357 -20.51 -9.23 20.41
CA ARG A 357 -21.07 -9.76 21.67
C ARG A 357 -20.09 -10.68 22.40
N VAL A 358 -19.31 -11.47 21.65
CA VAL A 358 -18.34 -12.42 22.21
C VAL A 358 -17.05 -11.72 22.65
N GLU A 359 -16.55 -10.78 21.84
CA GLU A 359 -15.19 -10.24 21.98
C GLU A 359 -15.14 -8.78 22.43
N GLY A 360 -16.28 -8.09 22.49
CA GLY A 360 -16.35 -6.63 22.62
C GLY A 360 -15.82 -5.92 21.37
N LEU A 361 -15.42 -4.65 21.53
CA LEU A 361 -14.67 -3.92 20.50
C LEU A 361 -13.20 -4.36 20.47
N SER A 362 -12.99 -5.65 20.20
CA SER A 362 -11.66 -6.20 19.96
C SER A 362 -11.03 -5.57 18.72
N MET A 363 -9.71 -5.76 18.57
CA MET A 363 -9.00 -5.23 17.41
C MET A 363 -9.45 -5.92 16.11
N GLU A 364 -9.88 -7.18 16.18
CA GLU A 364 -10.48 -7.94 15.09
C GLU A 364 -11.82 -7.33 14.66
N VAL A 365 -12.67 -6.95 15.63
CA VAL A 365 -13.94 -6.25 15.35
C VAL A 365 -13.65 -4.88 14.74
N ASP A 366 -12.71 -4.10 15.28
CA ASP A 366 -12.33 -2.79 14.72
C ASP A 366 -11.71 -2.92 13.32
N ALA A 367 -10.89 -3.95 13.08
CA ALA A 367 -10.31 -4.23 11.76
C ALA A 367 -11.40 -4.50 10.71
N PHE A 368 -12.41 -5.30 11.07
CA PHE A 368 -13.53 -5.57 10.15
C PHE A 368 -14.37 -4.33 9.87
N ILE A 369 -14.70 -3.53 10.90
CA ILE A 369 -15.42 -2.26 10.73
C ILE A 369 -14.67 -1.35 9.75
N ARG A 370 -13.35 -1.23 9.91
CA ARG A 370 -12.52 -0.39 9.03
C ARG A 370 -12.42 -0.94 7.61
N ALA A 371 -12.44 -2.25 7.44
CA ALA A 371 -12.41 -2.87 6.12
C ALA A 371 -13.73 -2.64 5.36
N VAL A 372 -14.88 -2.90 5.99
CA VAL A 372 -16.18 -2.96 5.29
C VAL A 372 -16.86 -1.60 5.11
N ALA A 373 -16.51 -0.58 5.92
CA ALA A 373 -17.23 0.68 5.97
C ALA A 373 -16.37 1.92 5.72
N GLU A 374 -16.99 2.95 5.15
CA GLU A 374 -16.35 4.23 4.85
C GLU A 374 -15.95 5.00 6.11
N GLY A 375 -14.65 5.28 6.24
CA GLY A 375 -14.09 5.96 7.41
C GLY A 375 -14.09 7.48 7.33
N TYR A 376 -14.36 8.06 6.15
CA TYR A 376 -14.38 9.49 5.93
C TYR A 376 -15.81 9.99 5.66
N PRO A 377 -16.31 11.01 6.39
CA PRO A 377 -17.70 11.45 6.25
C PRO A 377 -17.97 12.29 4.99
N PHE A 378 -16.97 12.48 4.12
CA PHE A 378 -17.09 13.27 2.89
C PHE A 378 -16.85 12.40 1.65
N PRO A 379 -17.48 12.73 0.52
CA PRO A 379 -18.43 13.84 0.32
C PRO A 379 -19.77 13.63 1.03
N THR A 380 -20.38 14.71 1.49
CA THR A 380 -21.74 14.74 2.08
C THR A 380 -22.39 16.09 1.81
N ASN A 381 -23.72 16.17 1.94
CA ASN A 381 -24.46 17.42 1.94
C ASN A 381 -24.59 17.96 3.37
N LEU A 382 -23.89 19.05 3.68
CA LEU A 382 -23.90 19.67 5.01
C LEU A 382 -25.21 20.39 5.36
N ASP A 383 -26.06 20.72 4.39
CA ASP A 383 -27.40 21.30 4.66
C ASP A 383 -28.33 20.24 5.24
N CYS A 384 -28.19 18.99 4.79
CA CYS A 384 -29.01 17.86 5.22
C CYS A 384 -28.35 17.06 6.35
N ARG A 385 -27.02 17.13 6.44
CA ARG A 385 -26.22 16.37 7.38
C ARG A 385 -25.16 17.28 8.03
N PRO A 386 -25.58 18.20 8.91
CA PRO A 386 -24.64 19.08 9.60
C PRO A 386 -23.82 18.30 10.64
N PRO A 387 -22.67 18.84 11.09
CA PRO A 387 -21.94 18.26 12.21
C PRO A 387 -22.82 18.13 13.46
N ALA A 388 -22.61 17.07 14.24
CA ALA A 388 -23.27 16.92 15.53
C ALA A 388 -22.87 18.06 16.49
N PRO A 389 -23.68 18.41 17.50
CA PRO A 389 -23.31 19.41 18.50
C PRO A 389 -21.95 19.11 19.13
N GLY A 390 -21.00 20.04 19.00
CA GLY A 390 -19.62 19.87 19.50
C GLY A 390 -18.65 19.14 18.55
N GLY A 391 -19.12 18.70 17.37
CA GLY A 391 -18.30 18.10 16.31
C GLY A 391 -17.99 19.07 15.17
N MET A 392 -16.96 18.74 14.38
CA MET A 392 -16.54 19.50 13.18
C MET A 392 -17.01 18.86 11.87
N ALA A 393 -17.50 17.63 11.90
CA ALA A 393 -18.01 16.88 10.76
C ALA A 393 -19.16 15.94 11.18
N PRO A 394 -20.00 15.47 10.24
CA PRO A 394 -20.94 14.38 10.49
C PRO A 394 -20.24 13.05 10.79
N GLU A 395 -20.98 12.07 11.31
CA GLU A 395 -20.43 10.73 11.53
C GLU A 395 -19.98 10.06 10.21
N SER A 396 -18.96 9.22 10.23
CA SER A 396 -18.65 8.31 9.11
C SER A 396 -19.45 7.00 9.25
N GLN A 397 -19.48 6.16 8.21
CA GLN A 397 -20.11 4.84 8.31
C GLN A 397 -19.43 3.99 9.40
N GLN A 398 -18.10 4.04 9.50
CA GLN A 398 -17.39 3.34 10.56
C GLN A 398 -17.79 3.83 11.97
N GLN A 399 -18.12 5.12 12.15
CA GLN A 399 -18.60 5.63 13.43
C GLN A 399 -20.01 5.14 13.74
N ILE A 400 -20.90 5.14 12.74
CA ILE A 400 -22.27 4.61 12.87
C ILE A 400 -22.24 3.12 13.22
N LEU A 401 -21.43 2.31 12.53
CA LEU A 401 -21.27 0.89 12.86
C LEU A 401 -20.81 0.67 14.30
N ARG A 402 -19.77 1.40 14.75
CA ARG A 402 -19.30 1.30 16.14
C ARG A 402 -20.40 1.66 17.14
N ARG A 403 -21.12 2.75 16.88
CA ARG A 403 -22.24 3.20 17.71
C ARG A 403 -23.32 2.13 17.81
N GLY A 404 -23.79 1.60 16.67
CA GLY A 404 -24.84 0.58 16.68
C GLY A 404 -24.43 -0.74 17.34
N LEU A 405 -23.16 -1.14 17.24
CA LEU A 405 -22.65 -2.31 17.98
C LEU A 405 -22.64 -2.10 19.49
N ILE A 406 -22.20 -0.92 19.96
CA ILE A 406 -22.19 -0.57 21.39
C ILE A 406 -23.62 -0.47 21.94
N GLU A 407 -24.53 0.13 21.18
CA GLU A 407 -25.93 0.32 21.56
C GLU A 407 -26.79 -0.94 21.38
N GLY A 408 -26.27 -1.98 20.73
CA GLY A 408 -26.96 -3.26 20.54
C GLY A 408 -28.08 -3.21 19.50
N TRP A 409 -27.92 -2.39 18.46
CA TRP A 409 -28.88 -2.29 17.35
C TRP A 409 -28.98 -3.60 16.57
N ASP A 410 -30.19 -3.94 16.13
CA ASP A 410 -30.42 -4.98 15.14
C ASP A 410 -30.05 -4.52 13.72
N GLN A 411 -30.07 -5.48 12.77
CA GLN A 411 -29.73 -5.22 11.38
C GLN A 411 -30.66 -4.17 10.75
N GLU A 412 -31.95 -4.22 11.03
CA GLU A 412 -32.93 -3.28 10.48
C GLU A 412 -32.62 -1.84 10.90
N THR A 413 -32.35 -1.61 12.19
CA THR A 413 -31.99 -0.29 12.72
C THR A 413 -30.67 0.20 12.13
N MET A 414 -29.64 -0.66 12.08
CA MET A 414 -28.35 -0.31 11.49
C MET A 414 -28.49 0.11 10.02
N MET A 415 -29.22 -0.67 9.24
CA MET A 415 -29.44 -0.38 7.83
C MET A 415 -30.31 0.86 7.63
N GLY A 416 -31.28 1.12 8.51
CA GLY A 416 -32.04 2.37 8.54
C GLY A 416 -31.14 3.61 8.65
N GLU A 417 -30.28 3.65 9.67
CA GLU A 417 -29.37 4.78 9.93
C GLU A 417 -28.37 5.02 8.79
N LEU A 418 -27.84 3.94 8.19
CA LEU A 418 -26.91 4.06 7.07
C LEU A 418 -27.61 4.47 5.76
N ASN A 419 -28.84 4.02 5.52
CA ASN A 419 -29.65 4.45 4.37
C ASN A 419 -30.03 5.93 4.50
N GLU A 420 -30.53 6.37 5.65
CA GLU A 420 -30.82 7.78 5.92
C GLU A 420 -29.58 8.65 5.71
N THR A 421 -28.42 8.19 6.19
CA THR A 421 -27.13 8.85 5.95
C THR A 421 -26.80 8.97 4.46
N ARG A 422 -26.99 7.90 3.68
CA ARG A 422 -26.72 7.89 2.23
C ARG A 422 -27.67 8.83 1.48
N GLU A 423 -28.96 8.81 1.81
CA GLU A 423 -29.97 9.69 1.23
C GLU A 423 -29.68 11.16 1.57
N ALA A 424 -29.43 11.48 2.84
CA ALA A 424 -29.08 12.83 3.26
C ALA A 424 -27.79 13.34 2.59
N SER A 425 -26.79 12.46 2.39
CA SER A 425 -25.51 12.83 1.76
C SER A 425 -25.64 13.12 0.26
N THR A 426 -26.58 12.45 -0.42
CA THR A 426 -26.82 12.58 -1.87
C THR A 426 -27.98 13.50 -2.21
N ALA A 427 -28.76 13.92 -1.21
CA ALA A 427 -29.83 14.88 -1.37
C ALA A 427 -29.31 16.12 -2.10
N ILE A 428 -29.96 16.47 -3.20
CA ILE A 428 -29.82 17.79 -3.78
C ILE A 428 -30.46 18.70 -2.73
N GLY A 429 -29.66 19.49 -2.01
CA GLY A 429 -30.15 20.38 -0.95
C GLY A 429 -31.29 21.27 -1.44
N LYS A 430 -31.89 22.07 -0.56
CA LYS A 430 -32.84 23.10 -1.00
C LYS A 430 -32.13 24.02 -1.99
N ILE A 431 -32.26 23.76 -3.29
CA ILE A 431 -31.95 24.74 -4.33
C ILE A 431 -32.91 25.85 -4.01
N GLY A 432 -32.40 26.86 -3.32
CA GLY A 432 -33.15 28.05 -2.97
C GLY A 432 -33.62 28.65 -4.27
N VAL A 433 -34.87 28.37 -4.63
CA VAL A 433 -35.64 29.29 -5.44
C VAL A 433 -35.76 30.52 -4.55
N GLN A 434 -34.75 31.39 -4.60
CA GLN A 434 -34.97 32.79 -4.28
C GLN A 434 -35.93 33.27 -5.36
N THR A 435 -37.23 33.10 -5.10
CA THR A 435 -38.26 33.86 -5.77
C THR A 435 -38.03 35.29 -5.32
N THR A 436 -37.23 36.03 -6.08
CA THR A 436 -37.14 37.48 -5.95
C THR A 436 -38.51 38.00 -6.37
N VAL A 437 -39.42 38.10 -5.40
CA VAL A 437 -40.64 38.88 -5.54
C VAL A 437 -40.17 40.33 -5.58
N PHE A 438 -39.89 40.83 -6.78
CA PHE A 438 -39.88 42.27 -7.00
C PHE A 438 -41.32 42.72 -6.80
N GLY A 439 -41.60 43.28 -5.61
CA GLY A 439 -42.82 44.02 -5.37
C GLY A 439 -42.91 45.15 -6.38
N THR A 440 -43.98 45.14 -7.17
CA THR A 440 -44.42 46.25 -8.01
C THR A 440 -45.21 47.25 -7.21
#